data_AF-A0A351SGM0-F1
#
_entry.id   AF-A0A351SGM0-F1
#
_cell.length_a   1.000
_cell.length_b   1.000
_cell.length_c   1.000
_cell.angle_alpha   90.00
_cell.angle_beta   90.00
_cell.angle_gamma   90.00
#
_symmetry.space_group_name_H-M   'P 1'
#
loop_
_entity.id
_entity.type
_entity.pdbx_description
1 polymer ?
#
loop_
_entity_poly.entity_id
_entity_poly.type
_entity_poly.pdbx_seq_one_letter_code
_entity_poly.pdbx_strand_id
1 'polypeptide(L)'
;VIGLQETKVQDDLFPVEAVKELGYHVYFHGQKAHYGVAMLSKQPPAAVIKGYPSDDENDQRRMITADFSLANGETLRVLNGYFPQGESRDHPVKFP
;
A
#
# COMPACT_ATOMS: atom_id res chain seq x y z
N VAL A 1 5.64 12.39 -0.73
CA VAL A 1 5.10 11.01 -0.80
C VAL A 1 3.72 11.04 -0.17
N ILE A 2 2.74 10.33 -0.73
CA ILE A 2 1.37 10.23 -0.22
C ILE A 2 1.05 8.75 -0.07
N GLY A 3 0.65 8.33 1.13
CA GLY A 3 0.11 6.98 1.38
C GLY A 3 -1.41 7.05 1.49
N LEU A 4 -2.11 6.24 0.70
CA LEU A 4 -3.57 6.06 0.80
C LEU A 4 -3.87 4.71 1.43
N GLN A 5 -4.93 4.66 2.23
CA GLN A 5 -5.46 3.45 2.86
C GLN A 5 -6.94 3.30 2.50
N GLU A 6 -7.43 2.07 2.56
CA GLU A 6 -8.83 1.72 2.32
C GLU A 6 -9.30 2.09 0.90
N THR A 7 -8.46 1.84 -0.11
CA THR A 7 -8.77 2.16 -1.52
C THR A 7 -9.93 1.35 -2.09
N LYS A 8 -10.25 0.18 -1.51
CA LYS A 8 -11.41 -0.69 -1.84
C LYS A 8 -11.55 -1.05 -3.32
N VAL A 9 -10.44 -1.05 -4.04
CA VAL A 9 -10.38 -1.34 -5.48
C VAL A 9 -9.39 -2.48 -5.71
N GLN A 10 -9.76 -3.42 -6.58
CA GLN A 10 -8.84 -4.46 -7.05
C GLN A 10 -7.81 -3.87 -8.01
N ASP A 11 -6.61 -4.45 -8.05
CA ASP A 11 -5.47 -3.90 -8.81
C ASP A 11 -5.82 -3.56 -10.27
N ASP A 12 -6.53 -4.45 -10.98
CA ASP A 12 -6.90 -4.24 -12.40
C ASP A 12 -7.85 -3.06 -12.65
N LEU A 13 -8.51 -2.56 -11.61
CA LEU A 13 -9.43 -1.42 -11.67
C LEU A 13 -8.85 -0.16 -11.02
N PHE A 14 -7.60 -0.18 -10.55
CA PHE A 14 -6.99 0.98 -9.94
C PHE A 14 -6.83 2.11 -10.99
N PRO A 15 -7.19 3.38 -10.67
CA PRO A 15 -7.21 4.47 -11.64
C PRO A 15 -5.81 5.04 -11.92
N VAL A 16 -4.93 4.24 -12.53
CA VAL A 16 -3.52 4.58 -12.77
C VAL A 16 -3.35 5.86 -13.59
N GLU A 17 -4.08 6.00 -14.69
CA GLU A 17 -3.93 7.14 -15.61
C GLU A 17 -4.33 8.46 -14.94
N ALA A 18 -5.42 8.49 -14.17
CA ALA A 18 -5.81 9.67 -13.41
C ALA A 18 -4.72 10.11 -12.42
N VAL A 19 -4.01 9.17 -11.78
CA VAL A 19 -2.91 9.51 -10.88
C VAL A 19 -1.67 10.01 -11.64
N LYS A 20 -1.38 9.42 -12.81
CA LYS A 20 -0.29 9.89 -13.69
C LYS A 20 -0.55 11.29 -14.22
N GLU A 21 -1.79 11.63 -14.57
CA GLU A 21 -2.18 12.99 -15.01
C GLU A 21 -1.94 14.05 -13.92
N LEU A 22 -2.05 13.68 -12.64
CA LEU A 22 -1.66 14.52 -11.50
C LEU A 22 -0.14 14.62 -11.30
N GLY A 23 0.64 13.96 -12.17
CA GLY A 23 2.10 13.94 -12.17
C GLY A 23 2.68 13.14 -11.00
N TYR A 24 2.06 12.03 -10.62
CA TYR A 24 2.57 11.12 -9.60
C TYR A 24 2.87 9.74 -10.20
N HIS A 25 3.95 9.12 -9.71
CA HIS A 25 4.12 7.67 -9.77
C HIS A 25 3.18 7.05 -8.76
N VAL A 26 2.62 5.88 -9.08
CA VAL A 26 1.69 5.18 -8.20
C VAL A 26 1.97 3.69 -8.16
N TYR A 27 1.96 3.15 -6.95
CA TYR A 27 2.09 1.73 -6.66
C TYR A 27 0.99 1.37 -5.68
N PHE A 28 0.32 0.26 -5.87
CA PHE A 28 -0.88 -0.07 -5.10
C PHE A 28 -0.98 -1.58 -4.89
N HIS A 29 -1.68 -1.96 -3.83
CA HIS A 29 -1.97 -3.33 -3.51
C HIS A 29 -3.38 -3.40 -2.96
N GLY A 30 -4.31 -3.94 -3.73
CA GLY A 30 -5.73 -3.93 -3.44
C GLY A 30 -6.42 -5.24 -3.84
N GLN A 31 -7.63 -5.40 -3.30
CA GLN A 31 -8.54 -6.50 -3.61
C GLN A 31 -9.97 -5.95 -3.73
N LYS A 32 -10.88 -6.75 -4.28
CA LYS A 32 -12.27 -6.32 -4.49
C LYS A 32 -12.94 -5.97 -3.15
N ALA A 33 -13.59 -4.80 -3.11
CA ALA A 33 -14.48 -4.30 -2.05
C ALA A 33 -13.85 -4.02 -0.66
N HIS A 34 -12.66 -4.53 -0.35
CA HIS A 34 -12.06 -4.43 0.98
C HIS A 34 -10.58 -4.00 0.93
N TYR A 35 -10.13 -3.41 2.04
CA TYR A 35 -8.73 -3.02 2.29
C TYR A 35 -8.17 -2.12 1.19
N GLY A 36 -6.92 -2.35 0.81
CA GLY A 36 -6.24 -1.66 -0.25
C GLY A 36 -5.38 -0.51 0.26
N VAL A 37 -4.15 -0.45 -0.26
CA VAL A 37 -3.20 0.63 0.02
C VAL A 37 -2.59 1.12 -1.29
N ALA A 38 -2.23 2.40 -1.33
CA ALA A 38 -1.48 2.97 -2.45
C ALA A 38 -0.37 3.90 -1.95
N MET A 39 0.74 3.91 -2.69
CA MET A 39 1.92 4.74 -2.50
C MET A 39 2.06 5.63 -3.73
N LEU A 40 1.92 6.94 -3.54
CA LEU A 40 2.08 7.94 -4.57
C LEU A 40 3.32 8.79 -4.29
N SER A 41 4.13 9.05 -5.31
CA SER A 41 5.35 9.84 -5.17
C SER A 41 5.67 10.66 -6.42
N LYS A 42 6.31 11.82 -6.24
CA LYS A 42 6.79 12.63 -7.36
C LYS A 42 8.05 12.06 -8.01
N GLN A 43 8.84 11.31 -7.25
CA GLN A 43 10.01 10.58 -7.73
C GLN A 43 9.70 9.08 -7.72
N PRO A 44 10.22 8.29 -8.67
CA PRO A 44 10.07 6.85 -8.63
C PRO A 44 10.89 6.26 -7.46
N PRO A 45 10.32 5.31 -6.69
CA PRO A 45 11.09 4.56 -5.70
C PRO A 45 12.11 3.62 -6.38
N ALA A 46 13.20 3.34 -5.69
CA ALA A 46 14.22 2.37 -6.09
C ALA A 46 13.73 0.91 -5.92
N ALA A 47 12.86 0.68 -4.92
CA ALA A 47 12.22 -0.62 -4.69
C ALA A 47 10.83 -0.43 -4.10
N VAL A 48 9.92 -1.36 -4.41
CA VAL A 48 8.56 -1.42 -3.84
C VAL A 48 8.25 -2.84 -3.41
N ILE A 49 7.72 -2.99 -2.20
CA ILE A 49 7.29 -4.26 -1.63
C ILE A 49 5.80 -4.14 -1.28
N LYS A 50 4.98 -5.07 -1.80
CA LYS A 50 3.54 -5.16 -1.51
C LYS A 50 3.33 -6.30 -0.51
N GLY A 51 2.62 -6.04 0.58
CA GLY A 51 2.43 -7.01 1.66
C GLY A 51 3.72 -7.31 2.44
N TYR A 52 3.69 -8.38 3.22
CA TYR A 52 4.85 -8.98 3.87
C TYR A 52 5.40 -10.16 3.06
N PRO A 53 6.68 -10.54 3.24
CA PRO A 53 7.27 -11.69 2.54
C PRO A 53 6.56 -13.03 2.77
N SER A 54 5.79 -13.14 3.85
CA SER A 54 5.00 -14.32 4.21
C SER A 54 3.57 -14.29 3.68
N ASP A 55 3.12 -13.18 3.09
CA ASP A 55 1.73 -13.03 2.65
C ASP A 55 1.44 -13.88 1.40
N ASP A 56 0.23 -14.43 1.33
CA ASP A 56 -0.29 -15.15 0.17
C ASP A 56 -1.43 -14.42 -0.56
N GLU A 57 -2.17 -15.14 -1.42
CA GLU A 57 -3.29 -14.58 -2.19
C GLU A 57 -4.54 -14.23 -1.34
N ASN A 58 -4.68 -14.88 -0.18
CA ASN A 58 -5.79 -14.72 0.77
C ASN A 58 -5.51 -13.67 1.84
N ASP A 59 -4.26 -13.26 2.03
CA ASP A 59 -3.89 -12.24 3.01
C ASP A 59 -4.42 -10.85 2.67
N GLN A 60 -4.73 -10.10 3.73
CA GLN A 60 -5.37 -8.78 3.62
C GLN A 60 -4.40 -7.74 3.06
N ARG A 61 -4.80 -7.09 1.97
CA ARG A 61 -4.00 -6.07 1.26
C ARG A 61 -3.84 -4.77 2.05
N ARG A 62 -2.97 -4.78 3.06
CA ARG A 62 -2.84 -3.72 4.09
C ARG A 62 -1.49 -3.05 4.16
N MET A 63 -0.47 -3.52 3.45
CA MET A 63 0.89 -2.97 3.55
C MET A 63 1.49 -2.71 2.17
N ILE A 64 2.13 -1.56 2.02
CA ILE A 64 3.03 -1.26 0.91
C ILE A 64 4.23 -0.47 1.42
N THR A 65 5.42 -0.90 1.05
CA THR A 65 6.69 -0.28 1.42
C THR A 65 7.41 0.20 0.18
N ALA A 66 8.06 1.36 0.24
CA ALA A 66 8.85 1.90 -0.85
C ALA A 66 10.16 2.51 -0.35
N ASP A 67 11.24 2.22 -1.07
CA ASP A 67 12.57 2.77 -0.81
C ASP A 67 12.87 3.90 -1.79
N PHE A 68 13.29 5.06 -1.29
CA PHE A 68 13.63 6.23 -2.08
C PHE A 68 15.09 6.61 -1.87
N SER A 69 15.85 6.73 -2.96
CA SER A 69 17.21 7.28 -2.91
C SER A 69 17.17 8.78 -2.64
N LEU A 70 17.97 9.24 -1.69
CA LEU A 70 18.11 10.65 -1.32
C LEU A 70 19.35 11.27 -1.98
N ALA A 71 19.36 12.58 -2.13
CA ALA A 71 20.45 13.32 -2.79
C ALA A 71 21.81 13.20 -2.05
N ASN A 72 21.78 12.89 -0.75
CA ASN A 72 22.97 12.65 0.08
C ASN A 72 23.50 11.20 -0.04
N GLY A 73 22.92 10.37 -0.90
CA GLY A 73 23.31 8.97 -1.08
C GLY A 73 22.65 7.99 -0.10
N GLU A 74 21.84 8.47 0.85
CA GLU A 74 21.10 7.61 1.77
C GLU A 74 19.80 7.07 1.14
N THR A 75 19.18 6.09 1.80
CA THR A 75 17.89 5.52 1.40
C THR A 75 16.84 5.80 2.46
N LEU A 76 15.72 6.42 2.06
CA LEU A 76 14.53 6.57 2.88
C LEU A 76 13.55 5.44 2.59
N ARG A 77 13.28 4.60 3.60
CA ARG A 77 12.22 3.59 3.54
C ARG A 77 10.92 4.16 4.10
N VAL A 78 9.85 4.14 3.30
CA VAL A 78 8.51 4.59 3.69
C VAL A 78 7.58 3.38 3.75
N LEU A 79 6.90 3.21 4.89
CA LEU A 79 5.90 2.17 5.10
C LEU A 79 4.51 2.81 5.13
N ASN A 80 3.58 2.30 4.34
CA ASN A 80 2.17 2.67 4.38
C ASN A 80 1.34 1.45 4.79
N GLY A 81 0.79 1.50 6.00
CA GLY A 81 0.01 0.43 6.61
C GLY A 81 -1.43 0.84 6.91
N TYR A 82 -2.39 0.01 6.48
CA TYR A 82 -3.78 0.06 6.92
C TYR A 82 -4.00 -0.93 8.06
N PHE A 83 -3.74 -0.50 9.30
CA PHE A 83 -3.84 -1.36 10.47
C PHE A 83 -5.29 -1.79 10.75
N PRO A 84 -5.53 -3.02 11.26
CA PRO A 84 -6.87 -3.49 11.57
C PRO A 84 -7.59 -2.58 12.57
N GLN A 85 -8.86 -2.27 12.29
CA GLN A 85 -9.69 -1.43 13.17
C GLN A 85 -10.03 -2.12 14.51
N GLY A 86 -9.92 -3.45 14.58
CA GLY A 86 -10.08 -4.23 15.81
C GLY A 86 -11.51 -4.73 16.07
N GLU A 87 -12.55 -3.94 15.82
CA GLU A 87 -13.94 -4.28 16.19
C GLU A 87 -14.11 -4.65 17.68
N SER A 88 -14.12 -5.94 18.02
CA SER A 88 -14.29 -6.46 19.38
C SER A 88 -13.17 -7.43 19.73
N ARG A 89 -12.73 -7.40 20.99
CA ARG A 89 -11.73 -8.35 21.52
C ARG A 89 -12.19 -9.81 21.48
N ASP A 90 -13.50 -10.04 21.49
CA ASP A 90 -14.07 -11.39 21.41
C ASP A 90 -14.18 -11.91 19.96
N HIS A 91 -13.66 -11.16 18.98
CA HIS A 91 -13.76 -11.53 17.58
C HIS A 91 -12.77 -12.66 17.24
N PRO A 92 -13.25 -13.89 16.96
CA PRO A 92 -12.42 -15.10 16.94
C PRO A 92 -11.34 -15.11 15.84
N VAL A 93 -11.51 -14.31 14.79
CA VAL A 93 -10.57 -14.21 13.65
C VAL A 93 -9.64 -12.99 13.73
N LYS A 94 -10.03 -11.93 14.46
CA LYS A 94 -9.26 -10.66 14.50
C LYS A 94 -8.31 -10.60 15.70
N PHE A 95 -8.66 -11.29 16.78
CA PHE A 95 -7.82 -11.48 17.97
C PHE A 95 -7.83 -12.96 18.36
N PRO A 96 -7.03 -13.81 17.67
CA PRO A 96 -6.86 -15.22 18.05
C PRO A 96 -6.06 -15.38 19.35
#